data_AF-A0A2E2TI10-F1
#
_entry.id   AF-A0A2E2TI10-F1
#
_cell.length_a   1.000
_cell.length_b   1.000
_cell.length_c   1.000
_cell.angle_alpha   90.00
_cell.angle_beta   90.00
_cell.angle_gamma   90.00
#
_symmetry.space_group_name_H-M   'P 1'
#
loop_
_entity.id
_entity.type
_entity.pdbx_description
1 polymer ?
#
loop_
_entity_poly.entity_id
_entity_poly.type
_entity_poly.pdbx_seq_one_letter_code
_entity_poly.pdbx_strand_id
1 'polypeptide(L)'
;MSQAIREEITIYATYLVANGGCASFDITYLSRALDLSIATIESYYLSKDEILLDVLKQISLCTPECFLKHIEFCLEDKQVAQLKRKKLKRKIEGFFKLNPLGLAYVHIYCELNADPKFSRFINVIEENWAKTIELIFYMNHQKNSAKKYFNSLIHSIYNLKNSKCLNVTIH
;
A
#
# COMPACT_ATOMS: atom_id res chain seq x y z
N MET A 1 -8.42 25.62 9.07
CA MET A 1 -6.97 25.29 9.11
C MET A 1 -6.68 24.33 7.99
N SER A 2 -5.57 24.50 7.25
CA SER A 2 -5.48 24.00 5.87
C SER A 2 -5.35 22.47 5.80
N GLN A 3 -6.36 21.85 5.21
CA GLN A 3 -6.33 20.45 4.74
C GLN A 3 -5.01 20.11 4.00
N ALA A 4 -4.41 21.09 3.32
CA ALA A 4 -3.12 20.98 2.64
C ALA A 4 -1.95 20.54 3.56
N ILE A 5 -1.85 21.06 4.79
CA ILE A 5 -0.74 20.68 5.69
C ILE A 5 -0.90 19.21 6.14
N ARG A 6 -2.14 18.77 6.42
CA ARG A 6 -2.40 17.36 6.72
C ARG A 6 -2.05 16.46 5.56
N GLU A 7 -2.41 16.86 4.34
CA GLU A 7 -2.07 16.12 3.12
C GLU A 7 -0.56 16.01 2.92
N GLU A 8 0.17 17.11 3.11
CA GLU A 8 1.63 17.15 3.00
C GLU A 8 2.30 16.25 4.04
N ILE A 9 1.86 16.32 5.31
CA ILE A 9 2.31 15.41 6.38
C ILE A 9 2.09 13.95 5.98
N THR A 10 0.90 13.61 5.50
CA THR A 10 0.57 12.22 5.13
C THR A 10 1.36 11.74 3.92
N ILE A 11 1.61 12.62 2.93
CA ILE A 11 2.46 12.30 1.77
C ILE A 11 3.89 11.98 2.23
N TYR A 12 4.48 12.83 3.06
CA TYR A 12 5.84 12.58 3.56
C TYR A 12 5.91 11.35 4.45
N ALA A 13 4.95 11.15 5.36
CA ALA A 13 4.87 9.94 6.18
C ALA A 13 4.78 8.68 5.32
N THR A 14 4.01 8.71 4.21
CA THR A 14 3.97 7.62 3.23
C THR A 14 5.36 7.31 2.68
N TYR A 15 6.13 8.32 2.28
CA TYR A 15 7.49 8.11 1.78
C TYR A 15 8.42 7.54 2.84
N LEU A 16 8.34 8.00 4.10
CA LEU A 16 9.18 7.48 5.18
C LEU A 16 8.89 6.01 5.45
N VAL A 17 7.61 5.66 5.58
CA VAL A 17 7.18 4.27 5.83
C VAL A 17 7.52 3.37 4.64
N ALA A 18 7.36 3.86 3.41
CA ALA A 18 7.68 3.09 2.20
C ALA A 18 9.18 2.73 2.07
N ASN A 19 10.07 3.51 2.70
CA ASN A 19 11.52 3.34 2.59
C ASN A 19 12.16 2.68 3.82
N GLY A 20 11.61 2.87 5.02
CA GLY A 20 12.20 2.33 6.25
C GLY A 20 11.25 1.50 7.14
N GLY A 21 9.97 1.40 6.78
CA GLY A 21 8.95 0.72 7.57
C GLY A 21 8.31 1.57 8.65
N CYS A 22 7.39 0.97 9.41
CA CYS A 22 6.63 1.69 10.45
C CYS A 22 7.51 1.93 11.68
N ALA A 23 8.45 1.01 11.97
CA ALA A 23 9.39 1.16 13.06
C ALA A 23 10.35 2.35 12.89
N SER A 24 10.72 2.70 11.65
CA SER A 24 11.60 3.84 11.37
C SER A 24 10.87 5.18 11.28
N PHE A 25 9.53 5.18 11.35
CA PHE A 25 8.74 6.39 11.25
C PHE A 25 8.74 7.14 12.60
N ASP A 26 9.33 8.34 12.59
CA ASP A 26 9.47 9.21 13.75
C ASP A 26 8.99 10.64 13.42
N ILE A 27 8.23 11.23 14.34
CA ILE A 27 7.71 12.61 14.24
C ILE A 27 8.87 13.61 14.19
N THR A 28 9.99 13.34 14.88
CA THR A 28 11.15 14.23 14.83
C THR A 28 11.75 14.29 13.43
N TYR A 29 11.85 13.14 12.76
CA TYR A 29 12.35 13.09 11.39
C TYR A 29 11.37 13.77 10.42
N LEU A 30 10.08 13.51 10.58
CA LEU A 30 9.02 14.13 9.78
C LEU A 30 9.01 15.66 9.92
N SER A 31 9.16 16.17 11.14
CA SER A 31 9.30 17.61 11.46
C SER A 31 10.45 18.24 10.69
N ARG A 32 11.63 17.60 10.70
CA ARG A 32 12.80 18.08 9.95
C ARG A 32 12.60 18.04 8.44
N ALA A 33 11.96 16.98 7.93
CA ALA A 33 11.73 16.80 6.50
C ALA A 33 10.76 17.86 5.93
N LEU A 34 9.81 18.31 6.74
CA LEU A 34 8.77 19.27 6.34
C LEU A 34 9.08 20.72 6.71
N ASP A 35 10.19 20.97 7.42
CA ASP A 35 10.49 22.27 8.05
C ASP A 35 9.32 22.78 8.92
N LEU A 36 8.65 21.85 9.62
CA LEU A 36 7.57 22.13 10.56
C LEU A 36 8.04 21.84 11.98
N SER A 37 7.63 22.67 12.94
CA SER A 37 7.89 22.36 14.34
C SER A 37 7.11 21.10 14.77
N ILE A 38 7.64 20.34 15.74
CA ILE A 38 6.94 19.19 16.31
C ILE A 38 5.57 19.62 16.84
N ALA A 39 5.50 20.76 17.55
CA ALA A 39 4.25 21.32 18.06
C ALA A 39 3.23 21.62 16.94
N THR A 40 3.69 22.01 15.75
CA THR A 40 2.82 22.18 14.58
C THR A 40 2.23 20.85 14.16
N ILE A 41 3.03 19.78 14.03
CA ILE A 41 2.53 18.44 13.66
C ILE A 41 1.55 17.93 14.73
N GLU A 42 1.89 18.08 16.01
CA GLU A 42 1.07 17.67 17.15
C GLU A 42 -0.27 18.43 17.23
N SER A 43 -0.35 19.64 16.65
CA SER A 43 -1.63 20.37 16.53
C SER A 43 -2.58 19.72 15.50
N TYR A 44 -2.09 18.89 14.59
CA TYR A 44 -2.88 18.17 13.59
C TYR A 44 -3.09 16.69 13.93
N TYR A 45 -2.13 16.06 14.62
CA TYR A 45 -2.13 14.64 14.93
C TYR A 45 -1.71 14.41 16.38
N LEU A 46 -2.55 13.71 17.15
CA LEU A 46 -2.28 13.40 18.55
C LEU A 46 -1.21 12.31 18.72
N SER A 47 -0.97 11.52 17.66
CA SER A 47 0.02 10.46 17.69
C SER A 47 0.48 10.08 16.27
N LYS A 48 1.61 9.37 16.21
CA LYS A 48 2.09 8.75 14.96
C LYS A 48 1.06 7.77 14.36
N ASP A 49 0.28 7.10 15.20
CA ASP A 49 -0.74 6.13 14.76
C ASP A 49 -1.82 6.82 13.92
N GLU A 50 -2.22 8.05 14.27
CA GLU A 50 -3.20 8.82 13.51
C GLU A 50 -2.67 9.19 12.12
N ILE A 51 -1.38 9.51 12.00
CA ILE A 51 -0.75 9.78 10.70
C ILE A 51 -0.75 8.50 9.86
N LEU A 52 -0.39 7.35 10.44
CA LEU A 52 -0.41 6.06 9.75
C LEU A 52 -1.82 5.64 9.32
N LEU A 53 -2.84 5.96 10.11
CA LEU A 53 -4.25 5.76 9.73
C LEU A 53 -4.65 6.65 8.55
N ASP A 54 -4.18 7.88 8.48
CA ASP A 54 -4.40 8.75 7.33
C ASP A 54 -3.65 8.26 6.08
N VAL A 55 -2.46 7.67 6.22
CA VAL A 55 -1.77 6.96 5.13
C VAL A 55 -2.64 5.81 4.61
N LEU A 56 -3.17 4.95 5.49
CA LEU A 56 -4.09 3.88 5.10
C LEU A 56 -5.37 4.41 4.46
N LYS A 57 -5.91 5.53 4.94
CA LYS A 57 -7.06 6.18 4.34
C LYS A 57 -6.77 6.62 2.92
N GLN A 58 -5.61 7.26 2.66
CA GLN A 58 -5.20 7.61 1.30
C GLN A 58 -5.05 6.37 0.40
N ILE A 59 -4.43 5.30 0.88
CA ILE A 59 -4.32 4.03 0.14
C ILE A 59 -5.71 3.46 -0.18
N SER A 60 -6.65 3.52 0.78
CA SER A 60 -8.01 3.05 0.59
C SER A 60 -8.76 3.83 -0.49
N LEU A 61 -8.42 5.11 -0.70
CA LEU A 61 -8.98 5.96 -1.75
C LEU A 61 -8.33 5.74 -3.11
N CYS A 62 -7.12 5.16 -3.15
CA CYS A 62 -6.50 4.66 -4.38
C CYS A 62 -7.14 3.34 -4.84
N THR A 63 -8.47 3.23 -4.68
CA THR A 63 -9.24 2.01 -4.91
C THR A 63 -8.93 1.43 -6.28
N PRO A 64 -8.98 0.09 -6.37
CA PRO A 64 -8.75 -0.56 -7.63
C PRO A 64 -9.85 -0.35 -8.68
N GLU A 65 -10.87 0.49 -8.42
CA GLU A 65 -11.92 0.85 -9.37
C GLU A 65 -11.37 1.39 -10.70
N CYS A 66 -10.28 2.16 -10.67
CA CYS A 66 -9.58 2.57 -11.91
C CYS A 66 -9.03 1.36 -12.68
N PHE A 67 -8.60 0.30 -11.98
CA PHE A 67 -8.19 -0.96 -12.59
C PHE A 67 -9.38 -1.81 -13.04
N LEU A 68 -10.51 -1.76 -12.33
CA LEU A 68 -11.76 -2.45 -12.70
C LEU A 68 -12.33 -1.91 -14.02
N LYS A 69 -12.32 -0.58 -14.23
CA LYS A 69 -12.71 0.02 -15.51
C LYS A 69 -11.87 -0.48 -16.70
N HIS A 70 -10.60 -0.85 -16.45
CA HIS A 70 -9.77 -1.48 -17.49
C HIS A 70 -10.15 -2.94 -17.75
N ILE A 71 -10.72 -3.65 -16.77
CA ILE A 71 -11.14 -5.05 -16.88
C ILE A 71 -12.38 -5.20 -17.75
N GLU A 72 -13.37 -4.31 -17.62
CA GLU A 72 -14.61 -4.37 -18.40
C GLU A 72 -14.33 -4.31 -19.91
N PHE A 73 -13.33 -3.54 -20.32
CA PHE A 73 -12.85 -3.45 -21.71
C PHE A 73 -12.05 -4.69 -22.20
N CYS A 74 -11.83 -5.70 -21.35
CA CYS A 74 -11.03 -6.89 -21.67
C CYS A 74 -11.85 -8.09 -22.14
N LEU A 75 -13.18 -8.05 -22.05
CA LEU A 75 -14.03 -9.24 -22.24
C LEU A 75 -14.34 -9.58 -23.70
N GLU A 76 -13.98 -8.73 -24.66
CA GLU A 76 -14.44 -8.85 -26.06
C GLU A 76 -13.57 -9.75 -26.97
N ASP A 77 -12.27 -9.93 -26.66
CA ASP A 77 -11.35 -10.73 -27.49
C ASP A 77 -10.44 -11.61 -26.62
N LYS A 78 -10.45 -12.94 -26.86
CA LYS A 78 -9.72 -13.94 -26.04
C LYS A 78 -8.20 -13.77 -26.07
N GLN A 79 -7.59 -13.41 -27.20
CA GLN A 79 -6.14 -13.23 -27.30
C GLN A 79 -5.72 -11.92 -26.62
N VAL A 80 -6.48 -10.86 -26.87
CA VAL A 80 -6.29 -9.56 -26.23
C VAL A 80 -6.53 -9.65 -24.71
N ALA A 81 -7.48 -10.47 -24.28
CA ALA A 81 -7.76 -10.71 -22.86
C ALA A 81 -6.55 -11.28 -22.13
N GLN A 82 -5.84 -12.26 -22.70
CA GLN A 82 -4.66 -12.84 -22.04
C GLN A 82 -3.54 -11.81 -21.84
N LEU A 83 -3.28 -10.96 -22.83
CA LEU A 83 -2.29 -9.89 -22.74
C LEU A 83 -2.70 -8.83 -21.71
N LYS A 84 -3.96 -8.37 -21.77
CA LYS A 84 -4.51 -7.38 -20.83
C LYS A 84 -4.49 -7.89 -19.39
N ARG A 85 -4.77 -9.18 -19.15
CA ARG A 85 -4.68 -9.82 -17.82
C ARG A 85 -3.25 -9.83 -17.28
N LYS A 86 -2.26 -10.21 -18.09
CA LYS A 86 -0.83 -10.14 -17.70
C LYS A 86 -0.43 -8.71 -17.37
N LYS A 87 -0.85 -7.73 -18.17
CA LYS A 87 -0.59 -6.30 -17.93
C LYS A 87 -1.22 -5.83 -16.62
N LEU A 88 -2.46 -6.24 -16.33
CA LEU A 88 -3.15 -5.88 -15.11
C LEU A 88 -2.48 -6.49 -13.87
N LYS A 89 -2.15 -7.78 -13.89
CA LYS A 89 -1.37 -8.42 -12.82
C LYS A 89 -0.07 -7.65 -12.54
N ARG A 90 0.68 -7.31 -13.58
CA ARG A 90 1.92 -6.51 -13.46
C ARG A 90 1.66 -5.11 -12.89
N LYS A 91 0.55 -4.48 -13.22
CA LYS A 91 0.17 -3.18 -12.65
C LYS A 91 -0.11 -3.27 -11.15
N ILE A 92 -0.84 -4.30 -10.71
CA ILE A 92 -1.11 -4.54 -9.27
C ILE A 92 0.20 -4.78 -8.53
N GLU A 93 1.03 -5.71 -9.01
CA GLU A 93 2.34 -5.95 -8.40
C GLU A 93 3.24 -4.71 -8.42
N GLY A 94 3.22 -3.95 -9.52
CA GLY A 94 3.98 -2.72 -9.67
C GLY A 94 3.57 -1.64 -8.68
N PHE A 95 2.27 -1.53 -8.38
CA PHE A 95 1.78 -0.63 -7.32
C PHE A 95 2.43 -0.97 -5.98
N PHE A 96 2.34 -2.22 -5.52
CA PHE A 96 2.91 -2.60 -4.22
C PHE A 96 4.44 -2.68 -4.19
N LYS A 97 5.12 -2.80 -5.34
CA LYS A 97 6.59 -2.88 -5.42
C LYS A 97 7.29 -1.55 -5.62
N LEU A 98 6.64 -0.60 -6.30
CA LEU A 98 7.29 0.61 -6.81
C LEU A 98 6.57 1.90 -6.40
N ASN A 99 5.27 1.84 -6.12
CA ASN A 99 4.53 3.04 -5.69
C ASN A 99 4.73 3.23 -4.17
N PRO A 100 5.07 4.45 -3.70
CA PRO A 100 5.22 4.73 -2.27
C PRO A 100 4.00 4.36 -1.43
N LEU A 101 2.77 4.61 -1.91
CA LEU A 101 1.55 4.22 -1.19
C LEU A 101 1.42 2.70 -1.06
N GLY A 102 1.70 1.98 -2.14
CA GLY A 102 1.68 0.52 -2.14
C GLY A 102 2.76 -0.07 -1.23
N LEU A 103 3.96 0.49 -1.25
CA LEU A 103 5.05 0.08 -0.36
C LEU A 103 4.77 0.40 1.11
N ALA A 104 4.23 1.59 1.40
CA ALA A 104 3.82 1.95 2.75
C ALA A 104 2.74 0.99 3.27
N TYR A 105 1.77 0.62 2.44
CA TYR A 105 0.79 -0.41 2.77
C TYR A 105 1.45 -1.75 3.13
N VAL A 106 2.44 -2.19 2.35
CA VAL A 106 3.16 -3.45 2.61
C VAL A 106 3.79 -3.45 4.00
N HIS A 107 4.44 -2.35 4.39
CA HIS A 107 5.01 -2.19 5.72
C HIS A 107 3.94 -2.17 6.81
N ILE A 108 2.90 -1.33 6.67
CA ILE A 108 1.82 -1.23 7.67
C ILE A 108 1.10 -2.57 7.84
N TYR A 109 0.82 -3.28 6.74
CA TYR A 109 0.21 -4.60 6.79
C TYR A 109 1.10 -5.59 7.54
N CYS A 110 2.37 -5.71 7.18
CA CYS A 110 3.24 -6.72 7.80
C CYS A 110 3.60 -6.42 9.25
N GLU A 111 3.69 -5.14 9.63
CA GLU A 111 4.14 -4.72 10.96
C GLU A 111 2.97 -4.48 11.94
N LEU A 112 1.80 -4.04 11.45
CA LEU A 112 0.70 -3.54 12.30
C LEU A 112 -0.65 -4.26 12.09
N ASN A 113 -0.77 -5.26 11.22
CA ASN A 113 -2.06 -5.95 10.98
C ASN A 113 -2.65 -6.64 12.23
N ALA A 114 -1.82 -7.01 13.20
CA ALA A 114 -2.29 -7.58 14.46
C ALA A 114 -2.90 -6.52 15.42
N ASP A 115 -2.66 -5.24 15.17
CA ASP A 115 -3.19 -4.16 16.01
C ASP A 115 -4.64 -3.81 15.60
N PRO A 116 -5.60 -3.90 16.55
CA PRO A 116 -7.01 -3.61 16.29
C PRO A 116 -7.26 -2.21 15.70
N LYS A 117 -6.44 -1.20 16.03
CA LYS A 117 -6.61 0.17 15.50
C LYS A 117 -6.52 0.21 13.98
N PHE A 118 -5.62 -0.57 13.39
CA PHE A 118 -5.36 -0.58 11.95
C PHE A 118 -6.18 -1.64 11.20
N SER A 119 -6.62 -2.68 11.92
CA SER A 119 -7.34 -3.84 11.37
C SER A 119 -8.50 -3.46 10.46
N ARG A 120 -9.31 -2.47 10.83
CA ARG A 120 -10.46 -2.02 10.04
C ARG A 120 -10.05 -1.53 8.65
N PHE A 121 -9.06 -0.64 8.57
CA PHE A 121 -8.61 -0.10 7.29
C PHE A 121 -7.87 -1.16 6.46
N ILE A 122 -7.05 -1.98 7.11
CA ILE A 122 -6.34 -3.08 6.46
C ILE A 122 -7.31 -4.05 5.81
N ASN A 123 -8.37 -4.46 6.53
CA ASN A 123 -9.40 -5.36 6.01
C ASN A 123 -10.13 -4.74 4.81
N VAL A 124 -10.49 -3.45 4.86
CA VAL A 124 -11.14 -2.76 3.74
C VAL A 124 -10.25 -2.74 2.49
N ILE A 125 -8.96 -2.41 2.66
CA ILE A 125 -8.01 -2.40 1.55
C ILE A 125 -7.84 -3.83 1.00
N GLU A 126 -7.64 -4.81 1.87
CA GLU A 126 -7.51 -6.23 1.52
C GLU A 126 -8.72 -6.73 0.71
N GLU A 127 -9.94 -6.46 1.17
CA GLU A 127 -11.17 -6.84 0.47
C GLU A 127 -11.29 -6.20 -0.91
N ASN A 128 -10.97 -4.91 -1.03
CA ASN A 128 -11.05 -4.19 -2.30
C ASN A 128 -10.04 -4.73 -3.33
N TRP A 129 -8.81 -5.00 -2.90
CA TRP A 129 -7.79 -5.59 -3.77
C TRP A 129 -8.07 -7.06 -4.07
N ALA A 130 -8.57 -7.83 -3.10
CA ALA A 130 -8.97 -9.22 -3.30
C ALA A 130 -10.09 -9.34 -4.35
N LYS A 131 -11.13 -8.50 -4.31
CA LYS A 131 -12.18 -8.47 -5.35
C LYS A 131 -11.62 -8.22 -6.75
N THR A 132 -10.64 -7.32 -6.85
CA THR A 132 -10.00 -7.00 -8.13
C THR A 132 -9.17 -8.18 -8.66
N ILE A 133 -8.43 -8.85 -7.78
CA ILE A 133 -7.66 -10.04 -8.12
C ILE A 133 -8.58 -11.23 -8.45
N GLU A 134 -9.70 -11.35 -7.75
CA GLU A 134 -10.71 -12.38 -7.99
C GLU A 134 -11.29 -12.27 -9.40
N LEU A 135 -11.60 -11.05 -9.86
CA LEU A 135 -12.01 -10.84 -11.25
C LEU A 135 -10.93 -11.26 -12.26
N ILE A 136 -9.65 -11.02 -11.96
CA ILE A 136 -8.53 -11.49 -12.79
C ILE A 136 -8.45 -13.02 -12.81
N PHE A 137 -8.65 -13.66 -11.67
CA PHE A 137 -8.63 -15.12 -11.55
C PHE A 137 -9.81 -15.75 -12.26
N TYR A 138 -11.01 -15.20 -12.08
CA TYR A 138 -12.22 -15.61 -12.77
C TYR A 138 -12.02 -15.56 -14.28
N MET A 139 -11.53 -14.44 -14.81
CA MET A 139 -11.22 -14.31 -16.23
C MET A 139 -10.19 -15.37 -16.69
N ASN A 140 -9.20 -15.71 -15.87
CA ASN A 140 -8.16 -16.70 -16.18
C ASN A 140 -8.55 -18.16 -15.90
N HIS A 141 -9.79 -18.43 -15.49
CA HIS A 141 -10.22 -19.77 -15.05
C HIS A 141 -9.33 -20.35 -13.93
N GLN A 142 -8.75 -19.50 -13.09
CA GLN A 142 -7.94 -19.91 -11.94
C GLN A 142 -8.83 -20.07 -10.71
N LYS A 143 -8.68 -21.18 -9.99
CA LYS A 143 -9.44 -21.49 -8.75
C LYS A 143 -8.73 -21.05 -7.46
N ASN A 144 -7.81 -20.10 -7.56
CA ASN A 144 -7.03 -19.64 -6.40
C ASN A 144 -7.85 -18.68 -5.53
N SER A 145 -7.65 -18.71 -4.21
CA SER A 145 -8.22 -17.68 -3.33
C SER A 145 -7.51 -16.35 -3.54
N ALA A 146 -8.23 -15.34 -4.03
CA ALA A 146 -7.70 -14.00 -4.28
C ALA A 146 -7.13 -13.37 -3.01
N LYS A 147 -7.81 -13.56 -1.87
CA LYS A 147 -7.36 -13.11 -0.55
C LYS A 147 -6.02 -13.75 -0.15
N LYS A 148 -5.89 -15.09 -0.27
CA LYS A 148 -4.62 -15.78 0.00
C LYS A 148 -3.50 -15.31 -0.93
N TYR A 149 -3.80 -15.11 -2.21
CA TYR A 149 -2.82 -14.60 -3.17
C TYR A 149 -2.36 -13.19 -2.81
N PHE A 150 -3.28 -12.29 -2.47
CA PHE A 150 -2.97 -10.93 -2.07
C PHE A 150 -2.05 -10.91 -0.85
N ASN A 151 -2.40 -11.64 0.22
CA ASN A 151 -1.58 -11.68 1.43
C ASN A 151 -0.20 -12.28 1.16
N SER A 152 -0.13 -13.34 0.36
CA SER A 152 1.14 -13.94 -0.07
C SER A 152 2.00 -12.94 -0.88
N LEU A 153 1.40 -12.14 -1.75
CA LEU A 153 2.07 -11.09 -2.51
C LEU A 153 2.66 -10.03 -1.57
N ILE A 154 1.86 -9.53 -0.62
CA ILE A 154 2.30 -8.50 0.34
C ILE A 154 3.49 -9.01 1.16
N HIS A 155 3.37 -10.20 1.76
CA HIS A 155 4.48 -10.81 2.50
C HIS A 155 5.72 -11.08 1.64
N SER A 156 5.54 -11.51 0.39
CA SER A 156 6.66 -11.72 -0.54
C SER A 156 7.42 -10.42 -0.81
N ILE A 157 6.70 -9.31 -1.04
CA ILE A 157 7.32 -7.99 -1.26
C ILE A 157 8.05 -7.52 0.00
N TYR A 158 7.43 -7.66 1.18
CA TYR A 158 8.04 -7.29 2.46
C TYR A 158 9.36 -8.06 2.70
N ASN A 159 9.34 -9.38 2.51
CA ASN A 159 10.52 -10.23 2.68
C ASN A 159 11.62 -9.88 1.67
N LEU A 160 11.29 -9.56 0.43
CA LEU A 160 12.26 -9.14 -0.59
C LEU A 160 12.94 -7.81 -0.24
N LYS A 161 12.21 -6.87 0.38
CA LYS A 161 12.76 -5.59 0.83
C LYS A 161 13.69 -5.77 2.02
N ASN A 162 13.27 -6.55 3.02
CA ASN A 162 14.07 -6.75 4.24
C ASN A 162 15.26 -7.71 4.06
N SER A 163 15.17 -8.69 3.15
CA SER A 163 16.30 -9.58 2.83
C SER A 163 17.43 -8.86 2.09
N LYS A 164 17.13 -7.82 1.30
CA LYS A 164 18.16 -6.99 0.66
C LYS A 164 18.95 -6.14 1.64
N CYS A 165 18.38 -5.81 2.81
CA CYS A 165 19.11 -5.12 3.88
C CYS A 165 20.10 -6.03 4.62
N LEU A 166 19.95 -7.36 4.54
CA LEU A 166 20.83 -8.32 5.21
C LEU A 166 22.08 -8.69 4.39
N ASN A 167 22.13 -8.36 3.10
CA ASN A 167 23.24 -8.71 2.21
C ASN A 167 24.25 -7.57 1.99
N VAL A 168 24.23 -6.50 2.80
CA VAL A 168 25.34 -5.55 2.89
C VAL A 168 26.26 -6.00 4.03
N THR A 169 26.85 -7.18 3.86
CA THR A 169 28.00 -7.59 4.67
C THR A 169 29.22 -6.95 4.04
N ILE A 170 29.82 -6.01 4.77
CA ILE A 170 31.05 -5.32 4.43
C ILE A 170 32.15 -6.38 4.19
N HIS A 171 32.69 -6.41 2.97
CA HIS A 171 33.99 -7.02 2.67
C HIS A 171 35.06 -5.94 2.68
#